data_AF-M0HXA0-F1
#
_entry.id   AF-M0HXA0-F1
#
_cell.length_a   1.000
_cell.length_b   1.000
_cell.length_c   1.000
_cell.angle_alpha   90.00
_cell.angle_beta   90.00
_cell.angle_gamma   90.00
#
_symmetry.space_group_name_H-M   'P 1'
#
loop_
_entity.id
_entity.type
_entity.pdbx_description
1 polymer ?
#
loop_
_entity_poly.entity_id
_entity_poly.type
_entity_poly.pdbx_seq_one_letter_code
_entity_poly.pdbx_strand_id
1 'polypeptide(L)'
;MHMVIYALVEASTHDDALATGKTVFDQLVGADPHAGAVFDYYVCFDEEDTSVAGQARWGELPTAAPVDSDDGQDLLERGWEATKEEFERNLDRVKEAIDELSDEEIMRDEDLARHAFH
;
A
#
# COMPACT_ATOMS: atom_id res chain seq x y z
N MET A 1 -8.32 7.38 3.36
CA MET A 1 -6.86 7.58 3.24
C MET A 1 -6.48 7.17 1.82
N HIS A 2 -5.58 7.88 1.13
CA HIS A 2 -5.17 7.52 -0.24
C HIS A 2 -3.71 7.06 -0.20
N MET A 3 -3.42 5.91 -0.82
CA MET A 3 -2.11 5.27 -0.83
C MET A 3 -1.79 4.81 -2.25
N VAL A 4 -0.50 4.80 -2.61
CA VAL A 4 -0.01 4.07 -3.79
C VAL A 4 0.40 2.68 -3.33
N ILE A 5 -0.17 1.66 -3.95
CA ILE A 5 0.17 0.26 -3.72
C ILE A 5 0.83 -0.31 -4.97
N TYR A 6 1.76 -1.24 -4.79
CA TYR A 6 2.50 -1.89 -5.85
C TYR A 6 2.27 -3.40 -5.78
N ALA A 7 2.28 -4.08 -6.93
CA ALA A 7 2.28 -5.53 -7.02
C ALA A 7 3.53 -5.99 -7.78
N LEU A 8 4.35 -6.81 -7.13
CA LEU A 8 5.45 -7.52 -7.80
C LEU A 8 4.93 -8.88 -8.27
N VAL A 9 4.89 -9.08 -9.58
CA VAL A 9 4.30 -10.28 -10.20
C VAL A 9 5.24 -10.89 -11.22
N GLU A 10 5.15 -12.20 -11.42
CA GLU A 10 5.82 -12.88 -12.53
C GLU A 10 4.95 -12.75 -13.78
N ALA A 11 5.49 -12.12 -14.82
CA ALA A 11 4.79 -11.91 -16.09
C ALA A 11 5.78 -11.84 -17.25
N SER A 12 5.35 -12.27 -18.44
CA SER A 12 6.18 -12.24 -19.65
C SER A 12 5.96 -10.99 -20.49
N THR A 13 4.89 -10.25 -20.26
CA THR A 13 4.53 -9.02 -20.99
C THR A 13 3.98 -7.96 -20.03
N HIS A 14 3.97 -6.70 -20.49
CA HIS A 14 3.36 -5.59 -19.76
C HIS A 14 1.88 -5.84 -19.46
N ASP A 15 1.12 -6.32 -20.44
CA ASP A 15 -0.32 -6.57 -20.29
C ASP A 15 -0.60 -7.72 -19.31
N ASP A 16 0.22 -8.79 -19.35
CA ASP A 16 0.13 -9.88 -18.39
C ASP A 16 0.46 -9.40 -16.97
N ALA A 17 1.46 -8.53 -16.82
CA ALA A 17 1.83 -7.95 -15.53
C ALA A 17 0.66 -7.12 -14.96
N LEU A 18 0.05 -6.28 -15.80
CA LEU A 18 -1.10 -5.46 -15.40
C LEU A 18 -2.32 -6.32 -15.04
N ALA A 19 -2.65 -7.32 -15.84
CA ALA A 19 -3.78 -8.21 -15.57
C ALA A 19 -3.58 -9.03 -14.28
N THR A 20 -2.37 -9.53 -14.05
CA THR A 20 -2.01 -10.27 -12.84
C THR A 20 -2.03 -9.36 -11.62
N GLY A 21 -1.49 -8.14 -11.73
CA GLY A 21 -1.53 -7.13 -10.68
C GLY A 21 -2.95 -6.73 -10.29
N LYS A 22 -3.84 -6.50 -11.27
CA LYS A 22 -5.27 -6.22 -11.03
C LYS A 22 -5.96 -7.34 -10.24
N THR A 23 -5.63 -8.60 -10.51
CA THR A 23 -6.16 -9.74 -9.72
C THR A 23 -5.76 -9.65 -8.25
N VAL A 24 -4.54 -9.20 -7.94
CA VAL A 24 -4.09 -8.96 -6.56
C VAL A 24 -4.87 -7.81 -5.93
N PHE A 25 -5.06 -6.71 -6.67
CA PHE A 25 -5.79 -5.54 -6.18
C PHE A 25 -7.29 -5.81 -5.96
N ASP A 26 -7.91 -6.60 -6.83
CA ASP A 26 -9.30 -7.07 -6.70
C ASP A 26 -9.51 -7.82 -5.37
N GLN A 27 -8.55 -8.65 -4.96
CA GLN A 27 -8.61 -9.34 -3.66
C GLN A 27 -8.53 -8.35 -2.49
N LEU A 28 -7.70 -7.30 -2.59
CA LEU A 28 -7.55 -6.30 -1.55
C LEU A 28 -8.78 -5.41 -1.38
N VAL A 29 -9.60 -5.25 -2.42
CA VAL A 29 -10.89 -4.52 -2.34
C VAL A 29 -12.08 -5.44 -2.06
N GLY A 30 -11.84 -6.72 -1.76
CA GLY A 30 -12.91 -7.66 -1.41
C GLY A 30 -13.80 -8.05 -2.60
N ALA A 31 -13.26 -8.06 -3.82
CA ALA A 31 -13.97 -8.61 -4.97
C ALA A 31 -14.16 -10.14 -4.84
N ASP A 32 -13.33 -10.81 -4.03
CA ASP A 32 -13.54 -12.18 -3.58
C ASP A 32 -14.48 -12.22 -2.37
N PRO A 33 -15.62 -12.96 -2.42
CA PRO A 33 -16.60 -13.05 -1.32
C PRO A 33 -16.06 -13.58 0.01
N HIS A 34 -14.87 -14.19 0.01
CA HIS A 34 -14.20 -14.74 1.19
C HIS A 34 -13.03 -13.89 1.67
N ALA A 35 -12.66 -12.82 0.95
CA ALA A 35 -11.64 -11.87 1.37
C ALA A 35 -12.27 -10.70 2.13
N GLY A 36 -11.70 -10.35 3.28
CA GLY A 36 -12.01 -9.08 3.93
C GLY A 36 -11.37 -7.94 3.13
N ALA A 37 -12.18 -6.97 2.69
CA ALA A 37 -11.66 -5.80 1.99
C ALA A 37 -10.72 -4.99 2.91
N VAL A 38 -9.49 -4.81 2.45
CA VAL A 38 -8.48 -3.94 3.07
C VAL A 38 -8.65 -2.50 2.58
N PHE A 39 -9.02 -2.34 1.31
CA PHE A 39 -9.26 -1.04 0.67
C PHE A 39 -10.69 -0.94 0.12
N ASP A 40 -11.23 0.29 0.05
CA ASP A 40 -12.57 0.52 -0.50
C ASP A 40 -12.62 0.36 -2.03
N TYR A 41 -11.57 0.82 -2.71
CA TYR A 41 -11.41 0.76 -4.17
C TYR A 41 -9.93 0.97 -4.55
N TYR A 42 -9.58 0.68 -5.80
CA TYR A 42 -8.30 1.04 -6.42
C TYR A 42 -8.53 1.68 -7.80
N VAL A 43 -7.52 2.39 -8.30
CA VAL A 43 -7.49 2.98 -9.65
C VAL A 43 -6.08 2.75 -10.21
N CYS A 44 -5.97 2.33 -11.46
CA CYS A 44 -4.68 2.14 -12.12
C CYS A 44 -4.19 3.44 -12.79
N PHE A 45 -2.88 3.56 -13.03
CA PHE A 45 -2.28 4.79 -13.57
C PHE A 45 -2.56 5.02 -15.07
N ASP A 46 -3.16 4.06 -15.77
CA ASP A 46 -3.67 4.16 -17.14
C ASP A 46 -5.09 4.76 -17.22
N GLU A 47 -5.75 5.03 -16.08
CA GLU A 47 -7.07 5.64 -16.05
C GLU A 47 -6.97 7.18 -16.05
N GLU A 48 -7.49 7.81 -17.12
CA GLU A 48 -7.39 9.28 -17.33
C GLU A 48 -8.53 10.08 -16.68
N ASP A 49 -9.65 9.44 -16.34
CA ASP A 49 -10.89 10.10 -15.87
C ASP A 49 -10.97 10.24 -14.32
N THR A 50 -9.83 10.33 -13.64
CA THR A 50 -9.77 10.48 -12.17
C THR A 50 -9.19 11.82 -11.73
N SER A 51 -9.88 12.50 -10.81
CA SER A 51 -9.44 13.80 -10.25
C SER A 51 -8.85 13.70 -8.84
N VAL A 52 -8.96 12.54 -8.19
CA VAL A 52 -8.58 12.33 -6.78
C VAL A 52 -7.64 11.14 -6.56
N ALA A 53 -7.33 10.38 -7.62
CA ALA A 53 -6.43 9.22 -7.59
C ALA A 53 -5.54 9.19 -8.84
N GLY A 54 -4.67 8.18 -8.94
CA GLY A 54 -3.76 8.00 -10.08
C GLY A 54 -2.88 9.23 -10.33
N GLN A 55 -2.75 9.59 -11.61
CA GLN A 55 -1.85 10.66 -12.04
C GLN A 55 -2.19 12.03 -11.43
N ALA A 56 -3.48 12.33 -11.24
CA ALA A 56 -3.94 13.60 -10.67
C ALA A 56 -3.43 13.86 -9.25
N ARG A 57 -3.07 12.80 -8.51
CA ARG A 57 -2.60 12.90 -7.12
C ARG A 57 -1.11 12.61 -6.95
N TRP A 58 -0.56 11.67 -7.72
CA TRP A 58 0.81 11.18 -7.53
C TRP A 58 1.76 11.45 -8.70
N GLY A 59 1.30 12.21 -9.70
CA GLY A 59 2.05 12.46 -10.92
C GLY A 59 2.09 11.25 -11.86
N GLU A 60 2.85 11.37 -12.93
CA GLU A 60 3.02 10.29 -13.89
C GLU A 60 3.82 9.14 -13.26
N LEU A 61 3.24 7.93 -13.29
CA LEU A 61 3.92 6.68 -13.00
C LEU A 61 3.53 5.65 -14.05
N PRO A 62 4.44 4.74 -14.43
CA PRO A 62 4.10 3.68 -15.36
C PRO A 62 3.14 2.70 -14.68
N THR A 63 2.17 2.21 -15.46
CA THR A 63 1.17 1.24 -14.98
C THR A 63 1.79 -0.14 -14.71
N ALA A 64 2.81 -0.53 -15.47
CA ALA A 64 3.69 -1.65 -15.17
C ALA A 64 5.08 -1.42 -15.76
N ALA A 65 6.12 -1.93 -15.11
CA ALA A 65 7.50 -1.88 -15.59
C ALA A 65 8.24 -3.19 -15.24
N PRO A 66 9.13 -3.70 -16.11
CA PRO A 66 10.03 -4.81 -15.76
C PRO A 66 10.90 -4.42 -14.57
N VAL A 67 11.06 -5.32 -13.59
CA VAL A 67 11.84 -5.03 -12.37
C VAL A 67 13.30 -4.69 -12.68
N ASP A 68 13.86 -5.19 -13.77
CA ASP A 68 15.23 -4.97 -14.22
C ASP A 68 15.41 -3.71 -15.09
N SER A 69 14.35 -2.94 -15.33
CA SER A 69 14.40 -1.62 -15.96
C SER A 69 14.65 -0.50 -14.93
N ASP A 70 15.12 0.67 -15.39
CA ASP A 70 15.33 1.84 -14.52
C ASP A 70 14.02 2.23 -13.81
N ASP A 71 12.92 2.38 -14.57
CA ASP A 71 11.60 2.68 -14.01
C ASP A 71 11.14 1.63 -12.99
N GLY A 72 11.40 0.35 -13.26
CA GLY A 72 11.03 -0.75 -12.36
C GLY A 72 11.83 -0.77 -11.06
N GLN A 73 13.12 -0.43 -11.11
CA GLN A 73 13.96 -0.27 -9.92
C GLN A 73 13.50 0.93 -9.09
N ASP A 74 13.19 2.06 -9.73
CA ASP A 74 12.67 3.26 -9.05
C ASP A 74 11.34 2.98 -8.33
N LEU A 75 10.43 2.23 -8.97
CA LEU A 75 9.17 1.80 -8.35
C LEU A 75 9.42 0.88 -7.15
N LEU A 76 10.33 -0.09 -7.29
CA LEU A 76 10.67 -1.04 -6.22
C LEU A 76 11.29 -0.32 -5.02
N GLU A 77 12.26 0.57 -5.26
CA GLU A 77 12.90 1.36 -4.22
C GLU A 77 11.88 2.24 -3.50
N ARG A 78 11.06 2.99 -4.24
CA ARG A 78 9.99 3.82 -3.66
C ARG A 78 9.00 3.02 -2.82
N GLY A 79 8.58 1.84 -3.30
CA GLY A 79 7.67 0.97 -2.55
C GLY A 79 8.31 0.41 -1.27
N TRP A 80 9.59 0.05 -1.34
CA TRP A 80 10.36 -0.49 -0.22
C TRP A 80 10.63 0.58 0.85
N GLU A 81 11.07 1.77 0.43
CA GLU A 81 11.28 2.91 1.33
C GLU A 81 10.00 3.29 2.07
N ALA A 82 8.88 3.43 1.36
CA ALA A 82 7.59 3.72 1.99
C ALA A 82 7.17 2.64 2.98
N THR A 83 7.42 1.36 2.67
CA THR A 83 7.13 0.24 3.58
C THR A 83 7.97 0.32 4.86
N LYS A 84 9.26 0.63 4.72
CA LYS A 84 10.17 0.80 5.87
C LYS A 84 9.78 2.00 6.72
N GLU A 85 9.52 3.15 6.10
CA GLU A 85 9.14 4.38 6.81
C GLU A 85 7.85 4.19 7.62
N GLU A 86 6.81 3.58 7.04
CA GLU A 86 5.58 3.30 7.77
C GLU A 86 5.79 2.25 8.89
N PHE A 87 6.63 1.24 8.67
CA PHE A 87 6.99 0.29 9.73
C PHE A 87 7.71 1.00 10.89
N GLU A 88 8.72 1.82 10.60
CA GLU A 88 9.50 2.56 11.60
C GLU A 88 8.61 3.54 12.38
N ARG A 89 7.74 4.26 11.68
CA ARG A 89 6.75 5.16 12.29
C ARG A 89 5.80 4.43 13.23
N ASN A 90 5.27 3.28 12.82
CA ASN A 90 4.37 2.49 13.64
C ASN A 90 5.09 1.88 14.85
N LEU A 91 6.35 1.47 14.66
CA LEU A 91 7.19 0.98 15.75
C LEU A 91 7.47 2.07 16.79
N ASP A 92 7.78 3.29 16.35
CA ASP A 92 8.05 4.41 17.25
C ASP A 92 6.81 4.80 18.05
N ARG A 93 5.63 4.79 17.44
CA ARG A 93 4.36 4.97 18.16
C ARG A 93 4.15 3.92 19.26
N VAL A 94 4.52 2.66 19.02
CA VAL A 94 4.44 1.60 20.05
C VAL A 94 5.44 1.86 21.17
N LYS A 95 6.68 2.26 20.85
CA LYS A 95 7.68 2.57 21.88
C LYS A 95 7.25 3.75 22.74
N GLU A 96 6.79 4.83 22.12
CA GLU A 96 6.28 6.02 22.82
C GLU A 96 5.13 5.65 23.77
N ALA A 97 4.16 4.85 23.29
CA ALA A 97 3.06 4.38 24.12
C ALA A 97 3.53 3.51 25.31
N ILE A 98 4.54 2.66 25.12
CA ILE A 98 5.11 1.84 26.22
C ILE A 98 5.84 2.72 27.25
N ASP A 99 6.49 3.79 26.81
CA ASP A 99 7.23 4.70 27.69
C ASP A 99 6.30 5.67 28.44
N GLU A 100 5.17 6.06 27.84
CA GLU A 100 4.28 7.11 28.36
C GLU A 100 3.01 6.59 29.05
N LEU A 101 2.47 5.44 28.64
CA LEU A 101 1.19 4.91 29.13
C LEU A 101 1.40 3.84 30.20
N SER A 102 0.45 3.76 31.13
CA SER A 102 0.34 2.66 32.08
C SER A 102 -0.23 1.39 31.44
N ASP A 103 -0.04 0.25 32.10
CA ASP A 103 -0.62 -1.04 31.68
C ASP A 103 -2.15 -0.94 31.48
N GLU A 104 -2.88 -0.20 32.33
CA GLU A 104 -4.34 -0.04 32.20
C GLU A 104 -4.73 0.79 30.97
N GLU A 105 -3.98 1.83 30.66
CA GLU A 105 -4.21 2.70 29.50
C GLU A 105 -3.91 1.93 28.19
N ILE A 106 -2.83 1.15 28.15
CA ILE A 106 -2.52 0.24 27.04
C ILE A 106 -3.61 -0.84 26.89
N MET A 107 -4.11 -1.40 27.99
CA MET A 107 -5.20 -2.39 27.96
C MET A 107 -6.49 -1.81 27.36
N ARG A 108 -6.79 -0.54 27.64
CA ARG A 108 -7.93 0.21 27.08
C ARG A 108 -7.69 0.71 25.67
N ASP A 109 -6.49 0.49 25.14
CA ASP A 109 -6.05 0.96 23.83
C ASP A 109 -6.13 2.49 23.70
N GLU A 110 -5.74 3.18 24.77
CA GLU A 110 -5.53 4.62 24.70
C GLU A 110 -4.47 4.94 23.64
N ASP A 111 -4.71 6.02 22.89
CA ASP A 111 -3.95 6.42 21.70
C ASP A 111 -3.80 5.36 20.60
N LEU A 112 -4.64 4.31 20.61
CA LEU A 112 -4.67 3.21 19.63
C LEU A 112 -3.31 2.53 19.45
N ALA A 113 -2.50 2.47 20.50
CA ALA A 113 -1.16 1.90 20.46
C ALA A 113 -1.15 0.44 20.00
N ARG A 114 -2.19 -0.35 20.33
CA ARG A 114 -2.29 -1.76 19.90
C ARG A 114 -2.69 -1.91 18.43
N HIS A 115 -3.20 -0.85 17.80
CA HIS A 115 -3.56 -0.81 16.39
C HIS A 115 -2.50 -0.13 15.51
N ALA A 116 -1.30 0.15 16.04
CA ALA A 116 -0.25 0.80 15.25
C ALA A 116 0.13 0.04 13.98
N PHE A 117 0.02 -1.29 13.95
CA PHE A 117 0.35 -2.13 12.78
C PHE A 117 -0.87 -2.75 12.07
N HIS A 118 -2.08 -2.26 12.38
CA HIS A 118 -3.33 -2.79 11.84
C HIS A 118 -3.68 -2.23 10.45
#